data_AF-W8AWD9-F1
#
_entry.id   AF-W8AWD9-F1
#
_cell.length_a   1.000
_cell.length_b   1.000
_cell.length_c   1.000
_cell.angle_alpha   90.00
_cell.angle_beta   90.00
_cell.angle_gamma   90.00
#
_symmetry.space_group_name_H-M   'P 1'
#
loop_
_entity.id
_entity.type
_entity.pdbx_description
1 polymer ?
#
loop_
_entity_poly.entity_id
_entity_poly.type
_entity_poly.pdbx_seq_one_letter_code
_entity_poly.pdbx_strand_id
1 'polypeptide(L)'
;MIAREGDLLTRERLCCGLSIFEVILNRIKSYLDDPVWSGPPPANGIIHVDECSEFHRLWSALQFVYCIPVRGTEYTIEELFGEGLNWAGCAMIVLLGQQRRFEALDFCYHILRVQRVDGKDEDVKGIKLKRMVDRIRRFQVLNSQIFAILNKYLKGGDGEGSNVEHVRCFPPPQHPTMISSHYQDPNKLRQSMTNN
;
A
#
# COMPACT_ATOMS: atom_id res chain seq x y z
N MET A 1 17.23 24.92 -41.69
CA MET A 1 16.00 24.38 -41.08
C MET A 1 16.22 22.94 -40.62
N ILE A 2 16.58 22.02 -41.53
CA ILE A 2 16.86 20.59 -41.24
C ILE A 2 17.90 20.37 -40.12
N ALA A 3 19.01 21.11 -40.10
CA ALA A 3 20.05 20.94 -39.08
C ALA A 3 19.60 21.30 -37.65
N ARG A 4 18.65 22.24 -37.51
CA ARG A 4 18.11 22.67 -36.20
C ARG A 4 17.14 21.64 -35.63
N GLU A 5 16.32 21.03 -36.48
CA GLU A 5 15.44 19.92 -36.10
C GLU A 5 16.24 18.66 -35.73
N GLY A 6 17.31 18.36 -36.48
CA GLY A 6 18.22 17.26 -36.17
C GLY A 6 18.94 17.43 -34.82
N ASP A 7 19.37 18.64 -34.47
CA ASP A 7 19.97 18.94 -33.17
C ASP A 7 18.98 18.72 -32.01
N LEU A 8 17.73 19.16 -32.19
CA LEU A 8 16.67 19.00 -31.20
C LEU A 8 16.39 17.51 -30.91
N LEU A 9 16.16 16.70 -31.95
CA LEU A 9 15.89 15.27 -31.83
C LEU A 9 17.05 14.48 -31.20
N THR A 10 18.28 14.97 -31.33
CA THR A 10 19.45 14.32 -30.75
C THR A 10 19.62 14.66 -29.27
N ARG A 11 19.22 15.87 -28.87
CA ARG A 11 19.32 16.40 -27.50
C ARG A 11 18.16 15.98 -26.61
N GLU A 12 16.94 15.98 -27.13
CA GLU A 12 15.74 15.63 -26.36
C GLU A 12 15.57 14.11 -26.27
N ARG A 13 16.09 13.53 -25.20
CA ARG A 13 15.98 12.10 -24.92
C ARG A 13 15.14 11.87 -23.67
N LEU A 14 14.43 10.74 -23.62
CA LEU A 14 13.64 10.34 -22.45
C LEU A 14 14.46 10.31 -21.16
N CYS A 15 15.75 9.95 -21.25
CA CYS A 15 16.65 9.93 -20.10
C CYS A 15 16.98 11.31 -19.50
N CYS A 16 16.56 12.41 -20.14
CA CYS A 16 16.82 13.78 -19.69
C CYS A 16 15.80 14.31 -18.66
N GLY A 17 14.99 13.44 -18.04
CA GLY A 17 14.08 13.83 -16.95
C GLY A 17 12.66 13.27 -17.05
N LEU A 18 12.38 12.36 -18.00
CA LEU A 18 11.06 11.75 -18.16
C LEU A 18 11.05 10.31 -17.61
N SER A 19 10.00 9.95 -16.88
CA SER A 19 9.79 8.58 -16.35
C SER A 19 8.55 7.95 -16.95
N ILE A 20 8.72 6.99 -17.87
CA ILE A 20 7.60 6.21 -18.43
C ILE A 20 6.95 5.35 -17.35
N PHE A 21 7.75 4.85 -16.40
CA PHE A 21 7.26 3.92 -15.39
C PHE A 21 6.20 4.55 -14.48
N GLU A 22 6.39 5.82 -14.12
CA GLU A 22 5.39 6.58 -13.36
C GLU A 22 4.07 6.72 -14.12
N VAL A 23 4.14 7.05 -15.42
CA VAL A 23 2.95 7.16 -16.28
C VAL A 23 2.18 5.83 -16.33
N ILE A 24 2.90 4.71 -16.42
CA ILE A 24 2.30 3.38 -16.39
C ILE A 24 1.62 3.11 -15.04
N LEU A 25 2.28 3.40 -13.93
CA LEU A 25 1.73 3.19 -12.59
C LEU A 25 0.47 4.02 -12.35
N ASN A 26 0.46 5.29 -12.75
CA ASN A 26 -0.71 6.16 -12.65
C ASN A 26 -1.87 5.67 -13.54
N ARG A 27 -1.55 5.11 -14.73
CA ARG A 27 -2.57 4.48 -15.57
C ARG A 27 -3.13 3.21 -14.95
N ILE A 28 -2.31 2.38 -14.32
CA ILE A 28 -2.79 1.19 -13.58
C ILE A 28 -3.67 1.62 -12.40
N LYS A 29 -3.31 2.68 -11.68
CA LYS A 29 -4.12 3.23 -10.59
C LYS A 29 -5.54 3.57 -11.05
N SER A 30 -5.70 4.09 -12.27
CA SER A 30 -7.04 4.38 -12.83
C SER A 30 -7.89 3.14 -13.12
N TYR A 31 -7.31 1.94 -13.13
CA TYR A 31 -8.04 0.67 -13.28
C TYR A 31 -8.47 0.06 -11.94
N LEU A 32 -8.10 0.70 -10.82
CA LEU A 32 -8.41 0.26 -9.46
C LEU A 32 -9.49 1.16 -8.83
N ASP A 33 -10.53 1.46 -9.59
CA ASP A 33 -11.62 2.37 -9.21
C ASP A 33 -12.81 1.67 -8.53
N ASP A 34 -12.93 0.35 -8.66
CA ASP A 34 -13.98 -0.42 -8.02
C ASP A 34 -13.88 -0.33 -6.47
N PRO A 35 -15.00 -0.05 -5.76
CA PRO A 35 -15.00 0.07 -4.31
C PRO A 35 -14.56 -1.21 -3.57
N VAL A 36 -14.58 -2.38 -4.21
CA VAL A 36 -14.09 -3.65 -3.63
C VAL A 36 -12.65 -3.56 -3.15
N TRP A 37 -11.82 -2.70 -3.76
CA TRP A 37 -10.40 -2.57 -3.40
C TRP A 37 -10.18 -1.87 -2.06
N SER A 38 -11.07 -0.94 -1.69
CA SER A 38 -10.97 -0.10 -0.49
C SER A 38 -11.99 -0.45 0.59
N GLY A 39 -13.05 -1.18 0.23
CA GLY A 39 -14.11 -1.53 1.15
C GLY A 39 -14.96 -0.34 1.61
N PRO A 40 -15.90 -0.56 2.54
CA PRO A 40 -16.71 0.50 3.12
C PRO A 40 -15.87 1.41 4.03
N PRO A 41 -16.37 2.60 4.41
CA PRO A 41 -15.72 3.44 5.41
C PRO A 41 -15.54 2.72 6.76
N PRO A 42 -14.45 3.00 7.51
CA PRO A 42 -14.20 2.35 8.80
C PRO A 42 -15.18 2.82 9.88
N ALA A 43 -15.63 1.89 10.73
CA ALA A 43 -16.62 2.15 11.78
C ALA A 43 -16.12 3.16 12.83
N ASN A 44 -14.83 3.13 13.15
CA ASN A 44 -14.18 4.10 14.05
C ASN A 44 -13.92 5.47 13.39
N GLY A 45 -14.22 5.60 12.09
CA GLY A 45 -13.99 6.82 11.32
C GLY A 45 -12.52 7.11 11.01
N ILE A 46 -11.58 6.21 11.31
CA ILE A 46 -10.13 6.40 11.12
C ILE A 46 -9.57 5.37 10.13
N ILE A 47 -9.46 4.11 10.54
CA ILE A 47 -8.92 2.99 9.74
C ILE A 47 -9.58 1.67 10.17
N HIS A 48 -9.64 0.70 9.25
CA HIS A 48 -9.99 -0.69 9.55
C HIS A 48 -8.85 -1.37 10.31
N VAL A 49 -9.16 -2.04 11.42
CA VAL A 49 -8.15 -2.66 12.31
C VAL A 49 -8.33 -4.17 12.43
N ASP A 50 -9.57 -4.64 12.50
CA ASP A 50 -9.87 -6.07 12.56
C ASP A 50 -10.62 -6.53 11.30
N GLU A 51 -11.22 -5.59 10.59
CA GLU A 51 -11.97 -5.84 9.37
C GLU A 51 -11.04 -6.22 8.21
N CYS A 52 -11.45 -7.26 7.46
CA CYS A 52 -10.75 -7.77 6.29
C CYS A 52 -11.38 -7.28 4.98
N SER A 53 -11.71 -5.99 4.90
CA SER A 53 -12.45 -5.41 3.77
C SER A 53 -11.59 -4.66 2.74
N GLU A 54 -10.26 -4.63 2.93
CA GLU A 54 -9.33 -3.93 2.04
C GLU A 54 -8.40 -4.92 1.34
N PHE A 55 -7.92 -4.57 0.13
CA PHE A 55 -7.04 -5.45 -0.64
C PHE A 55 -5.80 -5.92 0.12
N HIS A 56 -5.16 -5.05 0.90
CA HIS A 56 -3.96 -5.43 1.67
C HIS A 56 -4.22 -6.57 2.67
N ARG A 57 -5.45 -6.74 3.16
CA ARG A 57 -5.84 -7.85 4.04
C ARG A 57 -5.92 -9.17 3.30
N LEU A 58 -6.49 -9.16 2.10
CA LEU A 58 -6.45 -10.30 1.20
C LEU A 58 -4.99 -10.66 0.87
N TRP A 59 -4.16 -9.66 0.58
CA TRP A 59 -2.74 -9.88 0.32
C TRP A 59 -2.00 -10.47 1.51
N SER A 60 -2.28 -10.04 2.74
CA SER A 60 -1.74 -10.65 3.96
C SER A 60 -2.13 -12.12 4.11
N ALA A 61 -3.36 -12.51 3.72
CA ALA A 61 -3.77 -13.91 3.71
C ALA A 61 -3.03 -14.72 2.64
N LEU A 62 -2.84 -14.17 1.44
CA LEU A 62 -2.02 -14.80 0.40
C LEU A 62 -0.56 -14.94 0.84
N GLN A 63 -0.02 -13.91 1.49
CA GLN A 63 1.32 -13.94 2.08
C GLN A 63 1.49 -15.00 3.15
N PHE A 64 0.47 -15.17 3.99
CA PHE A 64 0.44 -16.27 4.93
C PHE A 64 0.57 -17.61 4.21
N VAL A 65 -0.22 -17.86 3.17
CA VAL A 65 -0.18 -19.11 2.41
C VAL A 65 1.18 -19.35 1.78
N TYR A 66 1.73 -18.39 1.03
CA TYR A 66 3.00 -18.63 0.32
C TYR A 66 4.24 -18.63 1.23
N CYS A 67 4.11 -18.13 2.47
CA CYS A 67 5.15 -18.25 3.48
C CYS A 67 5.16 -19.63 4.19
N ILE A 68 4.11 -20.45 4.05
CA ILE A 68 4.10 -21.80 4.59
C ILE A 68 5.21 -22.61 3.89
N PRO A 69 6.13 -23.24 4.64
CA PRO A 69 7.14 -24.11 4.06
C PRO A 69 6.51 -25.33 3.39
N VAL A 70 6.84 -25.54 2.12
CA VAL A 70 6.42 -26.72 1.34
C VAL A 70 7.16 -27.99 1.79
N ARG A 71 6.62 -29.17 1.44
CA ARG A 71 7.18 -30.46 1.85
C ARG A 71 7.89 -31.15 0.68
N GLY A 72 8.99 -31.83 0.97
CA GLY A 72 9.62 -32.77 0.04
C GLY A 72 10.03 -32.13 -1.30
N THR A 73 9.40 -32.59 -2.39
CA THR A 73 9.69 -32.23 -3.79
C THR A 73 8.70 -31.22 -4.38
N GLU A 74 7.88 -30.58 -3.55
CA GLU A 74 6.95 -29.53 -3.99
C GLU A 74 7.69 -28.25 -4.37
N TYR A 75 7.24 -27.58 -5.44
CA TYR A 75 7.75 -26.28 -5.81
C TYR A 75 7.22 -25.17 -4.90
N THR A 76 8.10 -24.26 -4.55
CA THR A 76 7.79 -23.03 -3.83
C THR A 76 7.17 -21.97 -4.75
N ILE A 77 6.52 -20.96 -4.18
CA ILE A 77 5.91 -19.87 -4.96
C ILE A 77 6.96 -19.11 -5.78
N GLU A 78 8.16 -18.93 -5.21
CA GLU A 78 9.26 -18.22 -5.85
C GLU A 78 9.88 -19.00 -7.02
N GLU A 79 9.78 -20.34 -7.01
CA GLU A 79 10.15 -21.18 -8.16
C GLU A 79 9.11 -21.12 -9.28
N LEU A 80 7.82 -21.00 -8.92
CA LEU A 80 6.73 -21.01 -9.90
C LEU A 80 6.47 -19.64 -10.53
N PHE A 81 6.56 -18.56 -9.76
CA PHE A 81 6.14 -17.21 -10.18
C PHE A 81 7.25 -16.16 -10.09
N GLY A 82 8.43 -16.52 -9.54
CA GLY A 82 9.51 -15.56 -9.27
C GLY A 82 9.06 -14.42 -8.36
N GLU A 83 9.61 -13.23 -8.57
CA GLU A 83 9.24 -12.02 -7.82
C GLU A 83 8.04 -11.27 -8.44
N GLY A 84 7.57 -11.69 -9.62
CA GLY A 84 6.49 -11.00 -10.34
C GLY A 84 5.19 -10.96 -9.56
N LEU A 85 4.90 -12.01 -8.79
CA LEU A 85 3.76 -12.06 -7.86
C LEU A 85 3.85 -10.95 -6.82
N ASN A 86 5.00 -10.80 -6.16
CA ASN A 86 5.22 -9.77 -5.14
C ASN A 86 5.18 -8.36 -5.75
N TRP A 87 5.74 -8.18 -6.95
CA TRP A 87 5.66 -6.91 -7.68
C TRP A 87 4.22 -6.50 -7.95
N ALA A 88 3.38 -7.44 -8.41
CA ALA A 88 1.96 -7.17 -8.65
C ALA A 88 1.20 -6.79 -7.37
N GLY A 89 1.31 -7.61 -6.32
CA GLY A 89 0.61 -7.34 -5.05
C GLY A 89 1.08 -6.06 -4.37
N CYS A 90 2.39 -5.82 -4.33
CA CYS A 90 2.94 -4.59 -3.76
C CYS A 90 2.57 -3.35 -4.57
N ALA A 91 2.53 -3.44 -5.91
CA ALA A 91 2.07 -2.35 -6.76
C ALA A 91 0.62 -1.98 -6.44
N MET A 92 -0.29 -2.96 -6.36
CA MET A 92 -1.68 -2.70 -6.00
C MET A 92 -1.81 -2.06 -4.60
N ILE A 93 -1.09 -2.58 -3.60
CA ILE A 93 -1.08 -2.02 -2.23
C ILE A 93 -0.64 -0.56 -2.23
N VAL A 94 0.41 -0.21 -2.99
CA VAL A 94 0.92 1.17 -3.06
C VAL A 94 -0.06 2.08 -3.80
N LEU A 95 -0.58 1.65 -4.95
CA LEU A 95 -1.49 2.46 -5.77
C LEU A 95 -2.83 2.73 -5.07
N LEU A 96 -3.28 1.80 -4.23
CA LEU A 96 -4.45 1.96 -3.35
C LEU A 96 -4.16 2.77 -2.07
N GLY A 97 -2.92 3.18 -1.82
CA GLY A 97 -2.53 3.91 -0.60
C GLY A 97 -2.66 3.06 0.68
N GLN A 98 -2.49 1.75 0.57
CA GLN A 98 -2.69 0.80 1.67
C GLN A 98 -1.39 0.32 2.34
N GLN A 99 -0.20 0.70 1.83
CA GLN A 99 1.09 0.19 2.30
C GLN A 99 1.32 0.34 3.81
N ARG A 100 1.11 1.53 4.38
CA ARG A 100 1.38 1.75 5.82
C ARG A 100 0.49 0.86 6.71
N ARG A 101 -0.74 0.61 6.27
CA ARG A 101 -1.69 -0.27 6.97
C ARG A 101 -1.29 -1.73 6.82
N PHE A 102 -0.88 -2.14 5.63
CA PHE A 102 -0.30 -3.46 5.39
C PHE A 102 0.89 -3.74 6.33
N GLU A 103 1.89 -2.84 6.38
CA GLU A 103 3.09 -3.03 7.21
C GLU A 103 2.76 -3.15 8.71
N ALA A 104 1.75 -2.42 9.18
CA ALA A 104 1.29 -2.47 10.55
C ALA A 104 0.51 -3.77 10.87
N LEU A 105 -0.42 -4.15 9.98
CA LEU A 105 -1.49 -5.10 10.24
C LEU A 105 -1.31 -6.48 9.58
N ASP A 106 -0.22 -6.69 8.82
CA ASP A 106 0.06 -7.97 8.17
C ASP A 106 0.26 -9.12 9.17
N PHE A 107 -0.42 -10.24 8.91
CA PHE A 107 -0.42 -11.42 9.78
C PHE A 107 0.98 -12.02 9.92
N CYS A 108 1.70 -12.16 8.81
CA CYS A 108 3.05 -12.73 8.81
C CYS A 108 4.03 -11.83 9.57
N TYR A 109 3.97 -10.52 9.36
CA TYR A 109 4.85 -9.58 10.05
C TYR A 109 4.57 -9.59 11.55
N HIS A 110 3.32 -9.75 11.97
CA HIS A 110 2.97 -9.94 13.37
C HIS A 110 3.55 -11.25 13.95
N ILE A 111 3.37 -12.39 13.27
CA ILE A 111 3.95 -13.69 13.68
C ILE A 111 5.47 -13.58 13.85
N LEU A 112 6.17 -12.99 12.88
CA LEU A 112 7.62 -12.79 12.94
C LEU A 112 8.03 -11.90 14.13
N ARG A 113 7.28 -10.82 14.42
CA ARG A 113 7.56 -9.95 15.57
C ARG A 113 7.42 -10.70 16.89
N VAL A 114 6.35 -11.48 17.07
CA VAL A 114 6.11 -12.25 18.30
C VAL A 114 7.16 -13.34 18.47
N GLN A 115 7.45 -14.10 17.42
CA GLN A 115 8.44 -15.19 17.47
C GLN A 115 9.85 -14.69 17.80
N ARG A 116 10.21 -13.47 17.37
CA ARG A 116 11.49 -12.84 17.73
C ARG A 116 11.61 -12.51 19.22
N VAL A 117 10.49 -12.28 19.88
CA VAL A 117 10.46 -11.92 21.31
C VAL A 117 10.51 -13.18 22.17
N ASP A 118 9.69 -14.19 21.85
CA ASP A 118 9.60 -15.40 22.66
C ASP A 118 10.60 -16.50 22.28
N GLY A 119 11.16 -16.44 21.07
CA GLY A 119 12.13 -17.40 20.56
C GLY A 119 11.57 -18.82 20.33
N LYS A 120 10.24 -19.01 20.36
CA LYS A 120 9.65 -20.33 20.24
C LYS A 120 9.88 -20.95 18.86
N ASP A 121 10.11 -22.25 18.84
CA ASP A 121 10.25 -23.05 17.63
C ASP A 121 9.47 -24.36 17.80
N GLU A 122 8.18 -24.28 17.50
CA GLU A 122 7.24 -25.39 17.63
C GLU A 122 6.77 -25.86 16.25
N ASP A 123 6.22 -27.07 16.22
CA ASP A 123 5.47 -27.57 15.08
C ASP A 123 3.98 -27.28 15.30
N VAL A 124 3.43 -26.33 14.56
CA VAL A 124 2.03 -25.92 14.69
C VAL A 124 1.29 -26.41 13.46
N LYS A 125 0.40 -27.41 13.64
CA LYS A 125 -0.40 -28.00 12.54
C LYS A 125 0.46 -28.54 11.38
N GLY A 126 1.64 -29.09 11.67
CA GLY A 126 2.54 -29.62 10.64
C GLY A 126 3.39 -28.54 9.95
N ILE A 127 3.40 -27.31 10.49
CA ILE A 127 4.20 -26.18 10.03
C ILE A 127 5.32 -25.95 11.03
N LYS A 128 6.57 -26.09 10.59
CA LYS A 128 7.74 -25.74 11.40
C LYS A 128 7.85 -24.23 11.54
N LEU A 129 7.59 -23.72 12.76
CA LEU A 129 7.52 -22.28 13.02
C LEU A 129 8.80 -21.55 12.60
N LYS A 130 9.98 -22.08 12.96
CA LYS A 130 11.25 -21.45 12.58
C LYS A 130 11.41 -21.30 11.06
N ARG A 131 11.09 -22.35 10.30
CA ARG A 131 11.16 -22.29 8.83
C ARG A 131 10.17 -21.28 8.24
N MET A 132 8.97 -21.19 8.81
CA MET A 132 7.97 -20.23 8.38
C MET A 132 8.42 -18.79 8.63
N VAL A 133 8.93 -18.46 9.83
CA VAL A 133 9.38 -17.08 10.12
C VAL A 133 10.61 -16.67 9.32
N ASP A 134 11.50 -17.63 9.01
CA ASP A 134 12.64 -17.38 8.13
C ASP A 134 12.17 -17.05 6.70
N ARG A 135 11.14 -17.75 6.19
CA ARG A 135 10.49 -17.40 4.90
C ARG A 135 9.81 -16.04 4.96
N ILE A 136 9.02 -15.77 6.01
CA ILE A 136 8.36 -14.47 6.22
C ILE A 136 9.38 -13.33 6.17
N ARG A 137 10.54 -13.49 6.83
CA ARG A 137 11.57 -12.46 6.83
C ARG A 137 12.12 -12.18 5.43
N ARG A 138 12.30 -13.20 4.59
CA ARG A 138 12.76 -13.01 3.20
C ARG A 138 11.74 -12.21 2.39
N PHE A 139 10.46 -12.59 2.44
CA PHE A 139 9.40 -11.84 1.74
C PHE A 139 9.18 -10.44 2.32
N GLN A 140 9.37 -10.25 3.63
CA GLN A 140 9.34 -8.91 4.22
C GLN A 140 10.41 -8.00 3.63
N VAL A 141 11.64 -8.50 3.47
CA VAL A 141 12.73 -7.72 2.85
C VAL A 141 12.41 -7.43 1.38
N LEU A 142 11.95 -8.43 0.62
CA LEU A 142 11.54 -8.26 -0.77
C LEU A 142 10.45 -7.20 -0.93
N ASN A 143 9.35 -7.31 -0.18
CA ASN A 143 8.25 -6.34 -0.24
C ASN A 143 8.75 -4.92 0.11
N SER A 144 9.62 -4.79 1.12
CA SER A 144 10.19 -3.49 1.51
C SER A 144 11.00 -2.86 0.37
N GLN A 145 11.77 -3.65 -0.38
CA GLN A 145 12.52 -3.19 -1.54
C GLN A 145 11.60 -2.76 -2.68
N ILE A 146 10.57 -3.57 -2.98
CA ILE A 146 9.58 -3.25 -4.01
C ILE A 146 8.84 -1.95 -3.66
N PHE A 147 8.37 -1.82 -2.43
CA PHE A 147 7.72 -0.60 -1.95
C PHE A 147 8.64 0.62 -2.07
N ALA A 148 9.91 0.51 -1.70
CA ALA A 148 10.86 1.61 -1.83
C ALA A 148 11.02 2.07 -3.29
N ILE A 149 11.08 1.11 -4.24
CA ILE A 149 11.18 1.42 -5.66
C ILE A 149 9.89 2.09 -6.17
N LEU A 150 8.73 1.51 -5.89
CA LEU A 150 7.44 2.05 -6.33
C LEU A 150 7.22 3.49 -5.81
N ASN A 151 7.47 3.71 -4.52
CA ASN A 151 7.34 5.05 -3.93
C ASN A 151 8.35 6.05 -4.50
N LYS A 152 9.55 5.62 -4.89
CA LYS A 152 10.53 6.50 -5.54
C LYS A 152 9.98 7.05 -6.87
N TYR A 153 9.29 6.22 -7.64
CA TYR A 153 8.75 6.63 -8.94
C TYR A 153 7.41 7.37 -8.84
N LEU A 154 6.58 7.10 -7.83
CA LEU A 154 5.29 7.77 -7.65
C LEU A 154 5.39 9.18 -7.03
N LYS A 155 6.53 9.54 -6.44
CA LYS A 155 6.80 10.88 -5.92
C LYS A 155 7.26 11.88 -7.00
N GLY A 156 7.47 11.43 -8.24
CA GLY A 156 8.01 12.24 -9.33
C GLY A 156 7.02 13.24 -9.95
N GLY A 157 5.73 12.96 -9.83
CA GLY A 157 4.66 13.65 -10.58
C GLY A 157 3.81 14.61 -9.76
N ASP A 158 4.17 14.90 -8.51
CA ASP A 158 3.61 16.03 -7.76
C ASP A 158 4.18 17.36 -8.32
N GLY A 159 3.80 17.66 -9.57
CA GLY A 159 4.10 18.93 -10.22
C GLY A 159 3.32 20.06 -9.53
N GLU A 160 4.04 20.93 -8.81
CA GLU A 160 3.84 22.38 -8.58
C GLU A 160 2.42 22.95 -8.28
N GLY A 161 1.38 22.14 -8.08
CA GLY A 161 -0.03 22.60 -8.12
C GLY A 161 -0.85 22.51 -6.83
N SER A 162 -0.43 21.74 -5.81
CA SER A 162 -1.17 21.67 -4.54
C SER A 162 -0.23 21.65 -3.33
N ASN A 163 0.26 22.82 -2.94
CA ASN A 163 1.20 23.02 -1.83
C ASN A 163 0.63 22.77 -0.41
N VAL A 164 -0.45 22.01 -0.24
CA VAL A 164 -0.88 21.52 1.09
C VAL A 164 -1.56 20.16 0.90
N GLU A 165 -0.91 19.07 1.33
CA GLU A 165 -1.62 17.81 1.57
C GLU A 165 -2.72 18.09 2.59
N HIS A 166 -3.99 18.03 2.18
CA HIS A 166 -5.10 18.24 3.11
C HIS A 166 -5.22 17.01 4.03
N VAL A 167 -4.51 17.04 5.15
CA VAL A 167 -4.56 16.00 6.17
C VAL A 167 -5.89 16.11 6.92
N ARG A 168 -6.56 14.97 7.10
CA ARG A 168 -7.78 14.89 7.89
C ARG A 168 -7.48 15.18 9.36
N CYS A 169 -8.12 16.22 9.90
CA CYS A 169 -8.05 16.59 11.32
C CYS A 169 -9.19 15.97 12.13
N PHE A 170 -8.96 15.73 13.42
CA PHE A 170 -9.98 15.29 14.37
C PHE A 170 -10.15 16.37 15.45
N PRO A 171 -11.40 16.77 15.77
CA PRO A 171 -11.63 17.79 16.78
C PRO A 171 -11.28 17.27 18.19
N PRO A 172 -10.83 18.13 19.11
CA PRO A 172 -10.65 17.76 20.51
C PRO A 172 -12.00 17.46 21.18
N PRO A 173 -12.01 16.74 22.32
CA PRO A 173 -13.22 16.52 23.10
C PRO A 173 -13.89 17.86 23.46
N GLN A 174 -15.18 17.99 23.15
CA GLN A 174 -15.95 19.20 23.44
C GLN A 174 -16.62 19.08 24.81
N HIS A 175 -16.54 20.13 25.62
CA HIS A 175 -17.25 20.18 26.89
C HIS A 175 -18.77 20.28 26.64
N PRO A 176 -19.64 19.53 27.35
CA PRO A 176 -21.08 19.47 27.07
C PRO A 176 -21.80 20.83 27.04
N THR A 177 -21.31 21.80 27.81
CA THR A 177 -21.87 23.16 27.85
C THR A 177 -21.51 24.04 26.65
N MET A 178 -20.54 23.64 25.81
CA MET A 178 -20.16 24.37 24.60
C MET A 178 -20.87 23.86 23.34
N ILE A 179 -21.73 22.84 23.45
CA ILE A 179 -22.40 22.19 22.30
C ILE A 179 -23.38 23.16 21.59
N SER A 180 -23.80 24.27 22.23
CA SER A 180 -24.82 25.15 21.66
C SER A 180 -24.32 26.37 20.87
N SER A 181 -23.02 26.69 20.81
CA SER A 181 -22.64 28.03 20.35
C SER A 181 -21.79 28.17 19.08
N HIS A 182 -20.82 27.32 18.69
CA HIS A 182 -19.93 27.77 17.59
C HIS A 182 -19.21 26.76 16.69
N TYR A 183 -19.59 25.48 16.62
CA TYR A 183 -18.99 24.57 15.63
C TYR A 183 -19.91 24.36 14.43
N GLN A 184 -19.68 25.13 13.36
CA GLN A 184 -20.17 24.76 12.03
C GLN A 184 -19.31 23.60 11.51
N ASP A 185 -19.93 22.43 11.38
CA ASP A 185 -19.35 21.27 10.72
C ASP A 185 -18.98 21.64 9.26
N PRO A 186 -17.70 21.63 8.86
CA PRO A 186 -17.26 21.98 7.51
C PRO A 186 -17.92 21.10 6.43
N ASN A 187 -18.33 19.87 6.76
CA ASN A 187 -19.02 18.99 5.83
C ASN A 187 -20.47 19.41 5.58
N LYS A 188 -21.13 20.09 6.54
CA LYS A 188 -22.49 20.63 6.36
C LYS A 188 -22.51 21.89 5.49
N LEU A 189 -21.47 22.72 5.57
CA LEU A 189 -21.30 23.89 4.68
C LEU A 189 -21.21 23.47 3.20
N ARG A 190 -20.58 22.33 2.91
CA ARG A 190 -20.37 21.84 1.54
C ARG A 190 -21.65 21.36 0.85
N GLN A 191 -22.60 20.77 1.60
CA GLN A 191 -23.91 20.38 1.05
C GLN A 191 -24.82 21.58 0.73
N SER A 192 -24.63 22.71 1.41
CA SER A 192 -25.44 23.92 1.17
C SER A 192 -25.07 24.68 -0.12
N MET A 193 -23.84 24.49 -0.62
CA MET A 193 -23.36 25.17 -1.83
C MET A 193 -23.67 24.41 -3.14
N THR A 194 -24.12 23.15 -3.07
CA THR A 194 -24.50 22.35 -4.24
C THR A 194 -26.00 22.39 -4.58
N ASN A 195 -26.81 23.07 -3.77
CA ASN A 195 -28.27 23.16 -3.93
C ASN A 195 -28.77 24.57 -4.27
N ASN A 196 -27.92 25.44 -4.81
CA ASN A 196 -28.31 26.73 -5.38
C ASN A 196 -27.85 26.84 -6.84
#